data_AF-A0A1Y5F1T3-F1
#
_entry.id   AF-A0A1Y5F1T3-F1
#
_cell.length_a   1.000
_cell.length_b   1.000
_cell.length_c   1.000
_cell.angle_alpha   90.00
_cell.angle_beta   90.00
_cell.angle_gamma   90.00
#
_symmetry.space_group_name_H-M   'P 1'
#
loop_
_entity.id
_entity.type
_entity.pdbx_description
1 polymer ?
#
loop_
_entity_poly.entity_id
_entity_poly.type
_entity_poly.pdbx_seq_one_letter_code
_entity_poly.pdbx_strand_id
1 'polypeptide(L)'
;MQKIVLFLMFFISSMTFAQQGKNVPEKKVEVVLGIDKIQKFDFAPSTKVQIGNESILSHVIIPQKREITFKGLKPGQTSVIIRNTVGDVKAKYLVTITATDQSKVVQELKEFLGKVEGLEIGIKGNKVYVGGEIVVPSDIGLVVTVLGGYPDVVQLVELSPQTQRVIAKNMQKEIQKSNMPDVTVRIANGLFMLEGVVGSDADKTRAEQISAIYVPNMIQSLAVRTDAVQTAKKNIIQNFISVNAKKKPQPIPKLIKISTQFVELTKDYNKIFGFKWEPVLGGNGGSFSFGKGNDGGLTTTSSGTLSGTISNLFPRLASAKSAGYARVIQSGVIITKDKVTSKLVKKSEKPFAIGSGEFVRSEKASSGFDLSITPTILPQEKIDLNIGLTVSANIGDPPETTSNTIQTALVVKSKESAVVGGIVVNKSSTDFDRNPPGGVDNVEDGNKLFSFVKSKAYLTNKSQFVVFVTPEIIESASSGTEDLKRKFRSRRR
;
A
#
# COMPACT_ATOMS: atom_id res chain seq x y z
N MET A 1 34.72 -114.92 69.65
CA MET A 1 34.57 -113.48 69.95
C MET A 1 35.47 -112.71 68.99
N GLN A 2 34.92 -111.70 68.30
CA GLN A 2 35.55 -110.48 67.71
C GLN A 2 36.90 -110.60 66.97
N LYS A 3 37.16 -110.05 65.78
CA LYS A 3 36.48 -109.12 64.87
C LYS A 3 37.11 -109.31 63.48
N ILE A 4 36.28 -109.35 62.44
CA ILE A 4 36.65 -109.36 61.02
C ILE A 4 36.80 -107.91 60.55
N VAL A 5 37.91 -107.58 59.90
CA VAL A 5 38.02 -106.43 59.00
C VAL A 5 38.78 -106.91 57.76
N LEU A 6 38.03 -107.14 56.67
CA LEU A 6 38.53 -107.51 55.36
C LEU A 6 38.52 -106.23 54.49
N PHE A 7 39.71 -105.78 54.09
CA PHE A 7 39.89 -104.59 53.25
C PHE A 7 39.91 -105.03 51.77
N LEU A 8 38.81 -104.81 51.05
CA LEU A 8 38.69 -105.11 49.63
C LEU A 8 38.92 -103.81 48.83
N MET A 9 40.06 -103.72 48.13
CA MET A 9 40.43 -102.60 47.28
C MET A 9 39.74 -102.75 45.91
N PHE A 10 38.82 -101.84 45.58
CA PHE A 10 38.09 -101.86 44.30
C PHE A 10 38.86 -101.05 43.25
N PHE A 11 39.42 -101.74 42.26
CA PHE A 11 40.03 -101.14 41.07
C PHE A 11 38.90 -100.69 40.11
N ILE A 12 38.73 -99.38 39.90
CA ILE A 12 37.83 -98.83 38.89
C ILE A 12 38.64 -98.62 37.60
N SER A 13 38.41 -99.49 36.61
CA SER A 13 38.93 -99.37 35.25
C SER A 13 38.20 -98.25 34.51
N SER A 14 38.92 -97.21 34.11
CA SER A 14 38.45 -96.18 33.18
C SER A 14 38.41 -96.74 31.75
N MET A 15 37.20 -96.98 31.22
CA MET A 15 37.00 -97.16 29.79
C MET A 15 37.05 -95.79 29.09
N THR A 16 38.14 -95.51 28.40
CA THR A 16 38.22 -94.45 27.39
C THR A 16 37.54 -94.93 26.11
N PHE A 17 36.29 -94.51 25.88
CA PHE A 17 35.70 -94.58 24.55
C PHE A 17 36.30 -93.46 23.68
N ALA A 18 37.14 -93.85 22.73
CA ALA A 18 37.53 -92.99 21.63
C ALA A 18 36.29 -92.71 20.75
N GLN A 19 35.76 -91.49 20.81
CA GLN A 19 34.65 -91.07 19.95
C GLN A 19 35.19 -90.84 18.53
N GLN A 20 35.03 -91.86 17.69
CA GLN A 20 35.30 -91.81 16.26
C GLN A 20 34.37 -90.74 15.65
N GLY A 21 34.94 -89.61 15.21
CA GLY A 21 34.18 -88.49 14.67
C GLY A 21 33.34 -88.92 13.46
N LYS A 22 32.01 -88.75 13.56
CA LYS A 22 31.09 -88.93 12.43
C LYS A 22 31.55 -88.04 11.26
N ASN A 23 31.91 -88.66 10.14
CA ASN A 23 32.30 -87.95 8.93
C ASN A 23 31.07 -87.22 8.36
N VAL A 24 31.03 -85.90 8.51
CA VAL A 24 29.96 -85.05 7.95
C VAL A 24 30.23 -84.85 6.45
N PRO A 25 29.32 -85.26 5.56
CA PRO A 25 29.52 -85.14 4.12
C PRO A 25 29.56 -83.66 3.68
N GLU A 26 30.45 -83.36 2.73
CA GLU A 26 30.61 -82.02 2.17
C GLU A 26 29.62 -81.79 1.03
N LYS A 27 28.80 -80.73 1.16
CA LYS A 27 27.77 -80.37 0.18
C LYS A 27 28.26 -79.22 -0.71
N LYS A 28 28.29 -79.42 -2.02
CA LYS A 28 28.63 -78.36 -2.98
C LYS A 28 27.48 -77.36 -3.08
N VAL A 29 27.79 -76.07 -3.00
CA VAL A 29 26.83 -74.96 -3.13
C VAL A 29 27.39 -73.95 -4.12
N GLU A 30 26.64 -73.71 -5.18
CA GLU A 30 26.97 -72.67 -6.15
C GLU A 30 26.27 -71.37 -5.76
N VAL A 31 27.06 -70.30 -5.69
CA VAL A 31 26.60 -68.94 -5.40
C VAL A 31 27.00 -68.07 -6.59
N VAL A 32 26.03 -67.40 -7.19
CA VAL A 32 26.30 -66.45 -8.27
C VAL A 32 26.68 -65.11 -7.65
N LEU A 33 27.75 -64.48 -8.14
CA LEU A 33 28.22 -63.20 -7.63
C LEU A 33 27.10 -62.14 -7.64
N GLY A 34 26.88 -61.48 -6.49
CA GLY A 34 25.82 -60.48 -6.35
C GLY A 34 24.41 -61.00 -6.07
N ILE A 35 24.20 -62.33 -6.04
CA ILE A 35 22.95 -62.99 -5.63
C ILE A 35 23.13 -63.67 -4.28
N ASP A 36 22.26 -63.34 -3.32
CA ASP A 36 22.23 -63.98 -2.01
C ASP A 36 21.63 -65.39 -2.12
N LYS A 37 22.38 -66.42 -1.68
CA LYS A 37 21.91 -67.81 -1.69
C LYS A 37 21.53 -68.25 -0.28
N ILE A 38 20.25 -68.53 -0.07
CA ILE A 38 19.73 -69.02 1.21
C ILE A 38 19.81 -70.55 1.26
N GLN A 39 20.35 -71.07 2.36
CA GLN A 39 20.37 -72.49 2.67
C GLN A 39 19.74 -72.73 4.04
N LYS A 40 18.73 -73.60 4.08
CA LYS A 40 18.04 -74.01 5.32
C LYS A 40 18.70 -75.23 5.95
N PHE A 41 18.60 -75.32 7.27
CA PHE A 41 19.08 -76.41 8.11
C PHE A 41 17.91 -77.11 8.81
N ASP A 42 18.09 -78.40 9.04
CA ASP A 42 17.24 -79.24 9.89
C ASP A 42 17.61 -79.15 11.37
N PHE A 43 18.79 -78.62 11.71
CA PHE A 43 19.29 -78.39 13.07
C PHE A 43 19.29 -76.90 13.46
N ALA A 44 19.42 -76.61 14.76
CA ALA A 44 19.65 -75.26 15.26
C ALA A 44 21.15 -74.91 15.13
N PRO A 45 21.53 -73.99 14.22
CA PRO A 45 22.94 -73.69 14.00
C PRO A 45 23.49 -72.77 15.09
N SER A 46 24.77 -72.92 15.40
CA SER A 46 25.53 -71.97 16.20
C SER A 46 25.69 -70.65 15.45
N THR A 47 25.77 -69.54 16.18
CA THR A 47 26.09 -68.22 15.62
C THR A 47 27.54 -68.14 15.10
N LYS A 48 28.41 -69.06 15.52
CA LYS A 48 29.81 -69.12 15.08
C LYS A 48 29.94 -70.01 13.84
N VAL A 49 30.03 -69.39 12.67
CA VAL A 49 30.31 -70.04 11.39
C VAL A 49 31.80 -69.91 11.09
N GLN A 50 32.42 -71.00 10.63
CA GLN A 50 33.82 -70.97 10.16
C GLN A 50 33.84 -70.92 8.64
N ILE A 51 34.53 -69.93 8.08
CA ILE A 51 34.73 -69.77 6.64
C ILE A 51 36.22 -69.86 6.36
N GLY A 52 36.61 -70.64 5.34
CA GLY A 52 38.02 -70.79 4.95
C GLY A 52 38.63 -69.49 4.45
N ASN A 53 37.94 -68.80 3.53
CA ASN A 53 38.34 -67.49 3.02
C ASN A 53 37.18 -66.48 3.09
N GLU A 54 37.22 -65.60 4.09
CA GLU A 54 36.22 -64.55 4.35
C GLU A 54 36.27 -63.40 3.34
N SER A 55 37.37 -63.23 2.60
CA SER A 55 37.49 -62.16 1.58
C SER A 55 36.67 -62.43 0.31
N ILE A 56 36.22 -63.68 0.12
CA ILE A 56 35.50 -64.14 -1.08
C ILE A 56 34.01 -64.38 -0.76
N LEU A 57 33.67 -64.73 0.49
CA LEU A 57 32.30 -65.06 0.91
C LEU A 57 31.96 -64.41 2.25
N SER A 58 30.89 -63.63 2.26
CA SER A 58 30.24 -63.15 3.47
C SER A 58 29.00 -64.00 3.78
N HIS A 59 28.54 -63.99 5.02
CA HIS A 59 27.38 -64.75 5.45
C HIS A 59 26.54 -63.98 6.47
N VAL A 60 25.24 -64.28 6.49
CA VAL A 60 24.33 -63.88 7.57
C VAL A 60 23.61 -65.13 8.03
N ILE A 61 23.76 -65.50 9.30
CA ILE A 61 23.07 -66.65 9.87
C ILE A 61 21.91 -66.18 10.75
N ILE A 62 20.75 -66.81 10.61
CA ILE A 62 19.56 -66.54 11.42
C ILE A 62 19.18 -67.84 12.15
N PRO A 63 19.74 -68.10 13.35
CA PRO A 63 19.53 -69.36 14.07
C PRO A 63 18.05 -69.67 14.35
N GLN A 64 17.24 -68.65 14.63
CA GLN A 64 15.80 -68.79 14.89
C GLN A 64 15.03 -69.34 13.68
N LYS A 65 15.45 -68.99 12.46
CA LYS A 65 14.86 -69.46 11.20
C LYS A 65 15.57 -70.69 10.63
N ARG A 66 16.64 -71.17 11.30
CA ARG A 66 17.51 -72.26 10.84
C ARG A 66 17.99 -72.06 9.41
N GLU A 67 18.39 -70.85 9.05
CA GLU A 67 18.89 -70.54 7.70
C GLU A 67 20.19 -69.74 7.74
N ILE A 68 21.03 -69.97 6.74
CA ILE A 68 22.18 -69.14 6.41
C ILE A 68 21.98 -68.53 5.03
N THR A 69 22.36 -67.26 4.90
CA THR A 69 22.43 -66.56 3.62
C THR A 69 23.89 -66.38 3.26
N PHE A 70 24.30 -66.96 2.13
CA PHE A 70 25.62 -66.80 1.55
C PHE A 70 25.63 -65.60 0.60
N LYS A 71 26.62 -64.72 0.75
CA LYS A 71 26.83 -63.53 -0.08
C LYS A 71 28.20 -63.61 -0.75
N GLY A 72 28.22 -63.88 -2.05
CA GLY A 72 29.47 -63.91 -2.82
C GLY A 72 30.05 -62.50 -2.99
N LEU A 73 31.30 -62.30 -2.59
CA LEU A 73 32.03 -61.03 -2.72
C LEU A 73 32.99 -61.03 -3.91
N LYS A 74 33.68 -62.15 -4.14
CA LYS A 74 34.62 -62.33 -5.26
C LYS A 74 34.46 -63.72 -5.88
N PRO A 75 34.83 -63.94 -7.16
CA PRO A 75 34.87 -65.27 -7.74
C PRO A 75 35.93 -66.14 -7.05
N GLY A 76 35.62 -67.42 -6.80
CA GLY A 76 36.54 -68.34 -6.14
C GLY A 76 35.84 -69.52 -5.47
N GLN A 77 36.61 -70.35 -4.76
CA GLN A 77 36.09 -71.47 -3.97
C GLN A 77 36.49 -71.30 -2.51
N THR A 78 35.56 -71.53 -1.60
CA THR A 78 35.80 -71.46 -0.15
C THR A 78 34.97 -72.52 0.56
N SER A 79 35.46 -73.02 1.68
CA SER A 79 34.72 -73.98 2.51
C SER A 79 34.02 -73.25 3.66
N VAL A 80 32.81 -73.70 4.00
CA VAL A 80 32.04 -73.20 5.15
C VAL A 80 31.67 -74.37 6.06
N ILE A 81 31.99 -74.24 7.34
CA ILE A 81 31.72 -75.25 8.36
C ILE A 81 30.76 -74.69 9.39
N ILE A 82 29.66 -75.39 9.61
CA ILE A 82 28.57 -74.99 10.50
C ILE A 82 28.40 -76.03 11.60
N ARG A 83 28.34 -75.54 12.84
CA ARG A 83 28.16 -76.34 14.06
C ARG A 83 26.77 -76.17 14.64
N ASN A 84 26.30 -77.13 15.43
CA ASN A 84 25.12 -76.97 16.29
C ASN A 84 25.46 -76.17 17.57
N THR A 85 24.46 -75.90 18.39
CA THR A 85 24.62 -75.22 19.70
C THR A 85 25.48 -75.98 20.71
N VAL A 86 25.68 -77.28 20.51
CA VAL A 86 26.49 -78.15 21.38
C VAL A 86 27.96 -78.22 20.91
N GLY A 87 28.28 -77.69 19.72
CA GLY A 87 29.65 -77.62 19.18
C GLY A 87 29.99 -78.70 18.15
N ASP A 88 29.09 -79.64 17.86
CA ASP A 88 29.28 -80.65 16.82
C ASP A 88 29.21 -80.01 15.43
N VAL A 89 30.12 -80.38 14.54
CA VAL A 89 30.00 -80.06 13.11
C VAL A 89 28.81 -80.82 12.55
N LYS A 90 27.87 -80.11 11.91
CA LYS A 90 26.66 -80.71 11.32
C LYS A 90 26.55 -80.45 9.83
N ALA A 91 27.20 -79.42 9.30
CA ALA A 91 27.27 -79.19 7.86
C ALA A 91 28.65 -78.68 7.44
N LYS A 92 29.14 -79.18 6.30
CA LYS A 92 30.29 -78.67 5.57
C LYS A 92 29.84 -78.32 4.16
N TYR A 93 30.16 -77.13 3.70
CA TYR A 93 29.84 -76.66 2.35
C TYR A 93 31.12 -76.33 1.59
N LEU A 94 31.21 -76.79 0.35
CA LEU A 94 32.14 -76.24 -0.63
C LEU A 94 31.38 -75.22 -1.45
N VAL A 95 31.65 -73.94 -1.19
CA VAL A 95 30.96 -72.83 -1.86
C VAL A 95 31.79 -72.39 -3.06
N THR A 96 31.25 -72.59 -4.26
CA THR A 96 31.83 -72.10 -5.52
C THR A 96 31.11 -70.84 -5.94
N ILE A 97 31.84 -69.74 -6.02
CA ILE A 97 31.30 -68.44 -6.45
C ILE A 97 31.64 -68.22 -7.92
N THR A 98 30.62 -68.23 -8.76
CA THR A 98 30.74 -68.03 -10.21
C THR A 98 30.37 -66.61 -10.60
N ALA A 99 31.15 -66.01 -11.49
CA ALA A 99 30.83 -64.74 -12.14
C ALA A 99 30.18 -65.02 -13.50
N THR A 100 28.90 -64.69 -13.64
CA THR A 100 28.22 -64.62 -14.95
C THR A 100 28.30 -63.21 -15.50
N ASP A 101 28.04 -63.00 -16.80
CA ASP A 101 28.07 -61.66 -17.39
C ASP A 101 27.03 -60.73 -16.77
N GLN A 102 25.85 -61.26 -16.40
CA GLN A 102 24.84 -60.51 -15.63
C GLN A 102 25.35 -60.13 -14.23
N SER A 103 26.18 -60.97 -13.60
CA SER A 103 26.75 -60.69 -12.29
C SER A 103 27.75 -59.53 -12.34
N LYS A 104 28.52 -59.43 -13.43
CA LYS A 104 29.45 -58.30 -13.66
C LYS A 104 28.67 -56.98 -13.79
N VAL A 105 27.60 -56.99 -14.60
CA VAL A 105 26.71 -55.82 -14.75
C VAL A 105 26.10 -55.40 -13.41
N VAL A 106 25.64 -56.35 -12.58
CA VAL A 106 25.14 -56.04 -11.23
C VAL A 106 26.21 -55.41 -10.34
N GLN A 107 27.45 -55.89 -10.42
CA GLN A 107 28.55 -55.35 -9.63
C GLN A 107 28.90 -53.91 -10.04
N GLU A 108 28.99 -53.65 -11.35
CA GLU A 108 29.20 -52.30 -11.89
C GLU A 108 28.04 -51.36 -11.49
N LEU A 109 26.79 -51.80 -11.65
CA LEU A 109 25.63 -51.02 -11.24
C LEU A 109 25.62 -50.74 -9.73
N LYS A 110 26.03 -51.70 -8.89
CA LYS A 110 26.18 -51.48 -7.44
C LYS A 110 27.31 -50.52 -7.10
N GLU A 111 28.38 -50.48 -7.89
CA GLU A 111 29.48 -49.54 -7.71
C GLU A 111 29.04 -48.10 -8.03
N PHE A 112 28.28 -47.92 -9.12
CA PHE A 112 27.78 -46.59 -9.53
C PHE A 112 26.56 -46.13 -8.71
N LEU A 113 25.59 -47.00 -8.48
CA LEU A 113 24.28 -46.66 -7.93
C LEU A 113 24.06 -47.13 -6.49
N GLY A 114 24.98 -47.90 -5.90
CA GLY A 114 24.82 -48.41 -4.53
C GLY A 114 24.81 -47.33 -3.44
N LYS A 115 25.23 -46.10 -3.76
CA LYS A 115 25.13 -44.93 -2.87
C LYS A 115 23.76 -44.26 -2.92
N VAL A 116 22.94 -44.54 -3.94
CA VAL A 116 21.62 -43.92 -4.10
C VAL A 116 20.64 -44.62 -3.16
N GLU A 117 20.01 -43.83 -2.30
CA GLU A 117 19.09 -44.35 -1.29
C GLU A 117 17.76 -44.79 -1.92
N GLY A 118 17.33 -46.00 -1.56
CA GLY A 118 16.04 -46.58 -1.97
C GLY A 118 16.07 -47.34 -3.31
N LEU A 119 17.24 -47.55 -3.91
CA LEU A 119 17.41 -48.41 -5.09
C LEU A 119 17.74 -49.86 -4.74
N GLU A 120 17.13 -50.78 -5.49
CA GLU A 120 17.38 -52.21 -5.44
C GLU A 120 17.92 -52.70 -6.79
N ILE A 121 19.08 -53.35 -6.76
CA ILE A 121 19.76 -53.86 -7.96
C ILE A 121 19.87 -55.37 -7.83
N GLY A 122 19.34 -56.09 -8.82
CA GLY A 122 19.33 -57.54 -8.79
C GLY A 122 19.13 -58.19 -10.15
N ILE A 123 19.10 -59.52 -10.15
CA ILE A 123 18.85 -60.35 -11.33
C ILE A 123 17.49 -61.00 -11.13
N LYS A 124 16.60 -60.86 -12.12
CA LYS A 124 15.28 -61.51 -12.12
C LYS A 124 15.10 -62.26 -13.44
N GLY A 125 15.14 -63.59 -13.36
CA GLY A 125 15.14 -64.45 -14.55
C GLY A 125 16.42 -64.25 -15.36
N ASN A 126 16.28 -63.88 -16.65
CA ASN A 126 17.40 -63.62 -17.55
C ASN A 126 17.69 -62.12 -17.76
N LYS A 127 17.20 -61.25 -16.87
CA LYS A 127 17.43 -59.80 -16.96
C LYS A 127 17.95 -59.24 -15.65
N VAL A 128 18.85 -58.28 -15.75
CA VAL A 128 19.24 -57.41 -14.64
C VAL A 128 18.14 -56.34 -14.50
N TYR A 129 17.76 -56.02 -13.27
CA TYR A 129 16.81 -54.94 -13.00
C TYR A 129 17.38 -53.98 -11.97
N VAL A 130 17.01 -52.71 -12.12
CA VAL A 130 17.19 -51.67 -11.11
C VAL A 130 15.81 -51.14 -10.79
N GLY A 131 15.36 -51.39 -9.56
CA GLY A 131 14.04 -51.00 -9.08
C GLY A 131 14.12 -50.16 -7.81
N GLY A 132 12.97 -49.76 -7.31
CA GLY A 132 12.85 -49.05 -6.03
C GLY A 132 12.47 -47.58 -6.18
N GLU A 133 12.51 -46.88 -5.06
CA GLU A 133 12.08 -45.49 -4.95
C GLU A 133 13.25 -44.59 -4.61
N ILE A 134 13.58 -43.63 -5.47
CA ILE A 134 14.62 -42.66 -5.20
C ILE A 134 14.14 -41.70 -4.10
N VAL A 135 14.89 -41.65 -3.00
CA VAL A 135 14.61 -40.75 -1.87
C VAL A 135 15.14 -39.35 -2.15
N VAL A 136 16.34 -39.24 -2.75
CA VAL A 136 17.02 -37.95 -2.96
C VAL A 136 16.87 -37.50 -4.43
N PRO A 137 16.18 -36.38 -4.72
CA PRO A 137 15.93 -35.97 -6.10
C PRO A 137 17.18 -35.64 -6.93
N SER A 138 18.28 -35.23 -6.30
CA SER A 138 19.54 -34.94 -6.99
C SER A 138 20.14 -36.16 -7.70
N ASP A 139 19.84 -37.36 -7.18
CA ASP A 139 20.44 -38.61 -7.67
C ASP A 139 19.76 -39.09 -8.95
N ILE A 140 18.60 -38.53 -9.32
CA ILE A 140 17.87 -38.88 -10.54
C ILE A 140 18.74 -38.71 -11.78
N GLY A 141 19.52 -37.62 -11.86
CA GLY A 141 20.42 -37.37 -12.98
C GLY A 141 21.50 -38.44 -13.12
N LEU A 142 22.07 -38.88 -11.99
CA LEU A 142 23.05 -39.97 -11.95
C LEU A 142 22.41 -41.29 -12.41
N VAL A 143 21.25 -41.65 -11.86
CA VAL A 143 20.53 -42.88 -12.20
C VAL A 143 20.20 -42.94 -13.69
N VAL A 144 19.65 -41.85 -14.26
CA VAL A 144 19.30 -41.80 -15.68
C VAL A 144 20.55 -41.91 -16.57
N THR A 145 21.64 -41.25 -16.20
CA THR A 145 22.89 -41.26 -16.99
C THR A 145 23.54 -42.64 -16.98
N VAL A 146 23.65 -43.26 -15.81
CA VAL A 146 24.26 -44.59 -15.66
C VAL A 146 23.41 -45.63 -16.38
N LEU A 147 22.10 -45.65 -16.14
CA LEU A 147 21.21 -46.63 -16.77
C LEU A 147 21.08 -46.45 -18.29
N GLY A 148 21.38 -45.27 -18.83
CA GLY A 148 21.45 -45.04 -20.27
C GLY A 148 22.56 -45.84 -20.97
N GLY A 149 23.62 -46.22 -20.24
CA GLY A 149 24.71 -47.07 -20.75
C GLY A 149 24.38 -48.58 -20.76
N TYR A 150 23.26 -48.99 -20.13
CA TYR A 150 22.89 -50.39 -19.97
C TYR A 150 21.47 -50.67 -20.50
N PRO A 151 21.29 -50.83 -21.83
CA PRO A 151 19.98 -51.02 -22.45
C PRO A 151 19.29 -52.34 -22.06
N ASP A 152 20.07 -53.36 -21.69
CA ASP A 152 19.55 -54.68 -21.29
C ASP A 152 18.99 -54.72 -19.86
N VAL A 153 19.12 -53.62 -19.12
CA VAL A 153 18.66 -53.49 -17.72
C VAL A 153 17.23 -52.98 -17.69
N VAL A 154 16.37 -53.70 -16.96
CA VAL A 154 14.99 -53.28 -16.73
C VAL A 154 14.94 -52.20 -15.64
N GLN A 155 14.48 -51.01 -15.99
CA GLN A 155 14.48 -49.83 -15.12
C GLN A 155 13.11 -49.62 -14.44
N LEU A 156 12.93 -50.12 -13.23
CA LEU A 156 11.69 -50.04 -12.43
C LEU A 156 11.82 -48.97 -11.32
N VAL A 157 12.35 -47.80 -11.67
CA VAL A 157 12.70 -46.76 -10.70
C VAL A 157 11.68 -45.63 -10.73
N GLU A 158 11.17 -45.27 -9.55
CA GLU A 158 10.25 -44.14 -9.35
C GLU A 158 10.76 -43.19 -8.26
N LEU A 159 10.19 -41.99 -8.16
CA LEU A 159 10.50 -41.06 -7.07
C LEU A 159 9.64 -41.39 -5.85
N SER A 160 10.24 -41.45 -4.66
CA SER A 160 9.52 -41.84 -3.45
C SER A 160 8.32 -40.92 -3.15
N PRO A 161 7.14 -41.46 -2.78
CA PRO A 161 5.98 -40.67 -2.37
C PRO A 161 6.26 -39.77 -1.17
N GLN A 162 7.17 -40.16 -0.26
CA GLN A 162 7.55 -39.32 0.87
C GLN A 162 8.32 -38.09 0.41
N THR A 163 9.25 -38.27 -0.52
CA THR A 163 10.01 -37.17 -1.13
C THR A 163 9.09 -36.20 -1.87
N GLN A 164 8.12 -36.72 -2.63
CA GLN A 164 7.12 -35.89 -3.29
C GLN A 164 6.35 -35.03 -2.27
N ARG A 165 5.94 -35.60 -1.13
CA ARG A 165 5.26 -34.86 -0.04
C ARG A 165 6.14 -33.77 0.56
N VAL A 166 7.43 -34.02 0.74
CA VAL A 166 8.38 -33.02 1.23
C VAL A 166 8.53 -31.87 0.22
N ILE A 167 8.63 -32.19 -1.07
CA ILE A 167 8.68 -31.19 -2.14
C ILE A 167 7.42 -30.33 -2.14
N ALA A 168 6.24 -30.96 -2.11
CA ALA A 168 4.96 -30.23 -2.06
C ALA A 168 4.86 -29.33 -0.82
N LYS A 169 5.29 -29.81 0.35
CA LYS A 169 5.31 -29.03 1.59
C LYS A 169 6.24 -27.83 1.50
N ASN A 170 7.43 -28.00 0.93
CA ASN A 170 8.39 -26.90 0.73
C ASN A 170 7.87 -25.89 -0.29
N MET A 171 7.29 -26.36 -1.39
CA MET A 171 6.63 -25.53 -2.40
C MET A 171 5.50 -24.69 -1.77
N GLN A 172 4.62 -25.32 -1.00
CA GLN A 172 3.54 -24.64 -0.29
C GLN A 172 4.09 -23.59 0.68
N LYS A 173 5.11 -23.93 1.48
CA LYS A 173 5.71 -23.02 2.45
C LYS A 173 6.25 -21.75 1.80
N GLU A 174 6.89 -21.85 0.64
CA GLU A 174 7.47 -20.70 -0.05
C GLU A 174 6.44 -19.86 -0.78
N ILE A 175 5.38 -20.47 -1.32
CA ILE A 175 4.22 -19.74 -1.85
C ILE A 175 3.55 -18.94 -0.73
N GLN A 176 3.31 -19.57 0.42
CA GLN A 176 2.66 -18.91 1.57
C GLN A 176 3.51 -17.76 2.13
N LYS A 177 4.83 -17.93 2.21
CA LYS A 177 5.76 -16.83 2.56
C LYS A 177 5.74 -15.68 1.55
N SER A 178 5.43 -15.95 0.29
CA SER A 178 5.36 -14.96 -0.79
C SER A 178 4.02 -14.20 -0.83
N ASN A 179 3.41 -13.99 0.35
CA ASN A 179 2.14 -13.27 0.54
C ASN A 179 0.90 -13.95 -0.09
N MET A 180 0.92 -15.28 -0.20
CA MET A 180 -0.19 -16.10 -0.72
C MET A 180 -0.59 -17.21 0.29
N PRO A 181 -1.10 -16.84 1.48
CA PRO A 181 -1.34 -17.79 2.58
C PRO A 181 -2.41 -18.84 2.27
N ASP A 182 -3.37 -18.50 1.41
CA ASP A 182 -4.53 -19.34 1.07
C ASP A 182 -4.24 -20.36 -0.05
N VAL A 183 -2.99 -20.46 -0.50
CA VAL A 183 -2.57 -21.44 -1.51
C VAL A 183 -2.00 -22.68 -0.83
N THR A 184 -2.42 -23.84 -1.32
CA THR A 184 -2.03 -25.17 -0.86
C THR A 184 -1.53 -26.00 -2.04
N VAL A 185 -0.63 -26.95 -1.75
CA VAL A 185 -0.06 -27.85 -2.76
C VAL A 185 -0.45 -29.27 -2.42
N ARG A 186 -1.19 -29.92 -3.32
CA ARG A 186 -1.61 -31.33 -3.19
C ARG A 186 -0.92 -32.19 -4.24
N ILE A 187 -0.70 -33.46 -3.95
CA ILE A 187 -0.11 -34.41 -4.90
C ILE A 187 -1.19 -35.37 -5.35
N ALA A 188 -1.33 -35.56 -6.66
CA ALA A 188 -2.22 -36.55 -7.26
C ALA A 188 -1.54 -37.21 -8.47
N ASN A 189 -1.36 -38.53 -8.43
CA ASN A 189 -0.74 -39.32 -9.51
C ASN A 189 0.64 -38.79 -9.95
N GLY A 190 1.49 -38.38 -9.00
CA GLY A 190 2.81 -37.81 -9.28
C GLY A 190 2.81 -36.37 -9.82
N LEU A 191 1.64 -35.71 -9.88
CA LEU A 191 1.48 -34.31 -10.28
C LEU A 191 1.26 -33.42 -9.05
N PHE A 192 1.74 -32.19 -9.10
CA PHE A 192 1.53 -31.16 -8.08
C PHE A 192 0.35 -30.26 -8.48
N MET A 193 -0.70 -30.25 -7.65
CA MET A 193 -1.90 -29.43 -7.82
C MET A 193 -1.82 -28.22 -6.89
N LEU A 194 -1.87 -27.02 -7.46
CA LEU A 194 -1.95 -25.76 -6.74
C LEU A 194 -3.42 -25.37 -6.57
N GLU A 195 -3.90 -25.36 -5.33
CA GLU A 195 -5.29 -25.06 -5.01
C GLU A 195 -5.35 -23.89 -4.03
N GLY A 196 -6.24 -22.91 -4.26
CA GLY A 196 -6.38 -21.77 -3.37
C GLY A 196 -7.04 -20.55 -4.00
N VAL A 197 -7.01 -19.45 -3.24
CA VAL A 197 -7.52 -18.13 -3.67
C VAL A 197 -6.40 -17.10 -3.59
N VAL A 198 -6.21 -16.31 -4.65
CA VAL A 198 -5.24 -15.19 -4.67
C VAL A 198 -5.92 -13.88 -5.05
N GLY A 199 -5.29 -12.76 -4.66
CA GLY A 199 -5.84 -11.42 -4.86
C GLY A 199 -5.62 -10.84 -6.27
N SER A 200 -4.69 -11.39 -7.05
CA SER A 200 -4.38 -10.92 -8.41
C SER A 200 -3.90 -12.03 -9.33
N ASP A 201 -4.04 -11.83 -10.64
CA ASP A 201 -3.52 -12.76 -11.66
C ASP A 201 -1.98 -12.81 -11.69
N ALA A 202 -1.33 -11.71 -11.29
CA ALA A 202 0.11 -11.66 -11.09
C ALA A 202 0.56 -12.61 -9.98
N ASP A 203 -0.20 -12.70 -8.88
CA ASP A 203 0.09 -13.64 -7.79
C ASP A 203 -0.13 -15.08 -8.22
N LYS A 204 -1.17 -15.35 -9.03
CA LYS A 204 -1.39 -16.67 -9.63
C LYS A 204 -0.20 -17.12 -10.48
N THR A 205 0.30 -16.24 -11.34
CA THR A 205 1.47 -16.51 -12.19
C THR A 205 2.73 -16.70 -11.34
N ARG A 206 2.91 -15.88 -10.29
CA ARG A 206 4.04 -16.00 -9.37
C ARG A 206 4.03 -17.33 -8.61
N ALA A 207 2.88 -17.80 -8.15
CA ALA A 207 2.75 -19.09 -7.49
C ALA A 207 3.20 -20.24 -8.40
N GLU A 208 2.86 -20.17 -9.69
CA GLU A 208 3.28 -21.15 -10.69
C GLU A 208 4.80 -21.11 -10.94
N GLN A 209 5.39 -19.92 -11.05
CA GLN A 209 6.84 -19.75 -11.19
C GLN A 209 7.61 -20.27 -9.97
N ILE A 210 7.16 -19.96 -8.75
CA ILE A 210 7.76 -20.49 -7.53
C ILE A 210 7.69 -22.01 -7.55
N SER A 211 6.54 -22.56 -7.91
CA SER A 211 6.34 -24.01 -7.99
C SER A 211 7.29 -24.68 -8.98
N ALA A 212 7.51 -24.07 -10.14
CA ALA A 212 8.40 -24.60 -11.17
C ALA A 212 9.85 -24.75 -10.70
N ILE A 213 10.32 -23.89 -9.78
CA ILE A 213 11.68 -23.95 -9.22
C ILE A 213 11.88 -25.19 -8.33
N TYR A 214 10.83 -25.64 -7.64
CA TYR A 214 10.90 -26.78 -6.70
C TYR A 214 10.66 -28.14 -7.35
N VAL A 215 10.25 -28.19 -8.62
CA VAL A 215 10.05 -29.45 -9.34
C VAL A 215 11.41 -30.05 -9.72
N PRO A 216 11.77 -31.25 -9.23
CA PRO A 216 13.02 -31.90 -9.63
C PRO A 216 12.90 -32.47 -11.06
N ASN A 217 14.04 -32.86 -11.62
CA ASN A 217 14.06 -33.70 -12.82
C ASN A 217 13.32 -35.02 -12.54
N MET A 218 12.43 -35.44 -13.43
CA MET A 218 11.60 -36.64 -13.23
C MET A 218 12.01 -37.77 -14.18
N ILE A 219 12.05 -38.99 -13.65
CA ILE A 219 12.13 -40.21 -14.45
C ILE A 219 10.73 -40.47 -15.02
N GLN A 220 10.63 -40.60 -16.34
CA GLN A 220 9.37 -41.01 -16.96
C GLN A 220 9.00 -42.43 -16.50
N SER A 221 7.73 -42.66 -16.20
CA SER A 221 7.25 -43.99 -15.86
C SER A 221 7.52 -44.99 -17.00
N LEU A 222 7.69 -46.26 -16.66
CA LEU A 222 7.93 -47.33 -17.62
C LEU A 222 6.86 -47.42 -18.72
N ALA A 223 5.60 -47.15 -18.38
CA ALA A 223 4.49 -47.18 -19.33
C ALA A 223 4.61 -46.13 -20.43
N VAL A 224 5.19 -44.97 -20.10
CA VAL A 224 5.47 -43.89 -21.06
C VAL A 224 6.69 -44.22 -21.91
N ARG A 225 7.73 -44.82 -21.32
CA ARG A 225 8.98 -45.16 -22.03
C ARG A 225 8.82 -46.29 -23.06
N THR A 226 7.86 -47.17 -22.84
CA THR A 226 7.60 -48.35 -23.68
C THR A 226 6.50 -48.11 -24.72
N ASP A 227 5.98 -46.88 -24.82
CA ASP A 227 4.84 -46.49 -25.66
C ASP A 227 3.60 -47.41 -25.52
N ALA A 228 3.54 -48.19 -24.45
CA ALA A 228 2.51 -49.20 -24.24
C ALA A 228 1.17 -48.59 -23.79
N VAL A 229 1.15 -47.31 -23.42
CA VAL A 229 -0.02 -46.60 -22.91
C VAL A 229 -0.12 -45.22 -23.55
N GLN A 230 -1.25 -44.92 -24.21
CA GLN A 230 -1.59 -43.57 -24.63
C GLN A 230 -1.80 -42.68 -23.40
N THR A 231 -0.79 -41.90 -23.06
CA THR A 231 -0.84 -41.01 -21.89
C THR A 231 -1.12 -39.60 -22.36
N ALA A 232 -2.16 -38.96 -21.81
CA ALA A 232 -2.39 -37.53 -22.03
C ALA A 232 -1.19 -36.72 -21.53
N LYS A 233 -0.60 -35.87 -22.37
CA LYS A 233 0.46 -34.94 -21.96
C LYS A 233 -0.09 -33.97 -20.91
N LYS A 234 0.17 -34.24 -19.64
CA LYS A 234 -0.21 -33.39 -18.50
C LYS A 234 1.02 -32.65 -18.00
N ASN A 235 0.88 -31.36 -17.73
CA ASN A 235 1.91 -30.58 -17.04
C ASN A 235 2.09 -31.12 -15.62
N ILE A 236 3.34 -31.14 -15.14
CA ILE A 236 3.67 -31.63 -13.79
C ILE A 236 2.97 -30.77 -12.72
N ILE A 237 2.91 -29.46 -12.96
CA ILE A 237 2.17 -28.50 -12.13
C ILE A 237 0.81 -28.25 -12.77
N GLN A 238 -0.24 -28.36 -11.97
CA GLN A 238 -1.62 -28.08 -12.35
C GLN A 238 -2.12 -26.91 -11.51
N ASN A 239 -2.36 -25.76 -12.16
CA ASN A 239 -2.76 -24.53 -11.49
C ASN A 239 -4.29 -24.39 -11.42
N PHE A 240 -4.86 -24.66 -10.25
CA PHE A 240 -6.28 -24.51 -9.94
C PHE A 240 -6.55 -23.30 -9.03
N ILE A 241 -5.61 -22.36 -8.95
CA ILE A 241 -5.77 -21.15 -8.14
C ILE A 241 -6.86 -20.27 -8.76
N SER A 242 -7.83 -19.89 -7.93
CA SER A 242 -8.88 -18.93 -8.27
C SER A 242 -8.44 -17.51 -7.92
N VAL A 243 -8.67 -16.57 -8.84
CA VAL A 243 -8.37 -15.15 -8.60
C VAL A 243 -9.65 -14.50 -8.08
N ASN A 244 -9.73 -14.32 -6.77
CA ASN A 244 -10.77 -13.48 -6.18
C ASN A 244 -10.17 -12.11 -5.93
N ALA A 245 -10.17 -11.30 -7.00
CA ALA A 245 -9.84 -9.88 -6.90
C ALA A 245 -10.93 -9.22 -6.04
N LYS A 246 -10.79 -9.28 -4.72
CA LYS A 246 -11.50 -8.38 -3.81
C LYS A 246 -11.21 -6.99 -4.36
N LYS A 247 -12.21 -6.36 -4.98
CA LYS A 247 -12.20 -4.95 -5.37
C LYS A 247 -11.75 -4.25 -4.09
N LYS A 248 -10.49 -3.81 -4.02
CA LYS A 248 -10.00 -3.06 -2.85
C LYS A 248 -11.07 -2.00 -2.60
N PRO A 249 -11.74 -1.97 -1.43
CA PRO A 249 -12.69 -0.90 -1.17
C PRO A 249 -11.90 0.38 -1.41
N GLN A 250 -12.35 1.17 -2.38
CA GLN A 250 -11.61 2.36 -2.78
C GLN A 250 -11.37 3.15 -1.49
N PRO A 251 -10.12 3.53 -1.18
CA PRO A 251 -9.84 4.28 0.03
C PRO A 251 -10.80 5.46 0.04
N ILE A 252 -11.51 5.64 1.16
CA ILE A 252 -12.51 6.69 1.30
C ILE A 252 -11.83 7.99 0.84
N PRO A 253 -12.35 8.67 -0.20
CA PRO A 253 -11.67 9.83 -0.75
C PRO A 253 -11.57 10.87 0.36
N LYS A 254 -10.34 11.24 0.70
CA LYS A 254 -10.05 12.26 1.70
C LYS A 254 -10.80 13.53 1.31
N LEU A 255 -11.49 14.10 2.29
CA LEU A 255 -12.21 15.36 2.12
C LEU A 255 -11.31 16.50 2.56
N ILE A 256 -11.56 17.68 2.02
CA ILE A 256 -10.79 18.89 2.28
C ILE A 256 -11.79 19.93 2.73
N LYS A 257 -11.68 20.35 3.99
CA LYS A 257 -12.40 21.49 4.55
C LYS A 257 -11.58 22.73 4.28
N ILE A 258 -12.19 23.73 3.67
CA ILE A 258 -11.54 24.98 3.35
C ILE A 258 -12.32 26.11 3.99
N SER A 259 -11.62 26.88 4.82
CA SER A 259 -12.14 28.08 5.46
C SER A 259 -11.52 29.30 4.82
N THR A 260 -12.34 30.21 4.32
CA THR A 260 -11.92 31.49 3.74
C THR A 260 -12.47 32.64 4.57
N GLN A 261 -11.64 33.62 4.89
CA GLN A 261 -12.04 34.80 5.65
C GLN A 261 -11.62 36.06 4.89
N PHE A 262 -12.60 36.88 4.54
CA PHE A 262 -12.41 38.22 4.01
C PHE A 262 -12.56 39.21 5.17
N VAL A 263 -11.54 40.04 5.39
CA VAL A 263 -11.54 41.09 6.41
C VAL A 263 -11.23 42.41 5.74
N GLU A 264 -12.15 43.37 5.86
CA GLU A 264 -11.95 44.74 5.40
C GLU A 264 -12.04 45.71 6.58
N LEU A 265 -11.11 46.67 6.60
CA LEU A 265 -11.04 47.76 7.56
C LEU A 265 -11.04 49.08 6.79
N THR A 266 -12.09 49.87 6.99
CA THR A 266 -12.20 51.22 6.47
C THR A 266 -12.09 52.22 7.62
N LYS A 267 -11.30 53.27 7.41
CA LYS A 267 -11.11 54.38 8.34
C LYS A 267 -11.25 55.69 7.57
N ASP A 268 -12.25 56.45 7.95
CA ASP A 268 -12.52 57.77 7.43
C ASP A 268 -12.21 58.82 8.49
N TYR A 269 -11.58 59.90 8.08
CA TYR A 269 -11.29 61.02 8.96
C TYR A 269 -11.44 62.32 8.20
N ASN A 270 -12.30 63.19 8.69
CA ASN A 270 -12.55 64.51 8.16
C ASN A 270 -12.32 65.55 9.25
N LYS A 271 -11.47 66.54 8.98
CA LYS A 271 -11.25 67.68 9.87
C LYS A 271 -11.36 68.96 9.06
N ILE A 272 -12.32 69.80 9.42
CA ILE A 272 -12.59 71.08 8.80
C ILE A 272 -12.36 72.16 9.84
N PHE A 273 -11.62 73.19 9.43
CA PHE A 273 -11.54 74.46 10.13
C PHE A 273 -11.66 75.57 9.09
N GLY A 274 -12.62 76.46 9.26
CA GLY A 274 -12.88 77.56 8.34
C GLY A 274 -13.27 78.80 9.10
N PHE A 275 -12.65 79.91 8.73
CA PHE A 275 -13.02 81.25 9.14
C PHE A 275 -13.57 81.97 7.92
N LYS A 276 -14.77 82.53 8.05
CA LYS A 276 -15.44 83.28 6.98
C LYS A 276 -15.94 84.60 7.53
N TRP A 277 -15.54 85.70 6.90
CA TRP A 277 -16.04 87.03 7.18
C TRP A 277 -16.41 87.73 5.88
N GLU A 278 -17.71 87.86 5.65
CA GLU A 278 -18.29 88.48 4.47
C GLU A 278 -19.43 89.39 4.93
N PRO A 279 -19.15 90.62 5.40
CA PRO A 279 -20.21 91.58 5.68
C PRO A 279 -20.86 91.99 4.37
N VAL A 280 -22.19 91.99 4.40
CA VAL A 280 -23.03 92.27 3.25
C VAL A 280 -23.76 93.57 3.52
N LEU A 281 -23.64 94.52 2.60
CA LEU A 281 -24.52 95.68 2.59
C LEU A 281 -25.83 95.27 1.94
N GLY A 282 -26.86 95.08 2.76
CA GLY A 282 -28.22 94.74 2.35
C GLY A 282 -29.13 95.97 2.34
N GLY A 283 -30.05 95.97 1.38
CA GLY A 283 -31.05 97.03 1.17
C GLY A 283 -30.90 97.70 -0.19
N ASN A 284 -32.01 97.87 -0.90
CA ASN A 284 -32.11 98.82 -2.01
C ASN A 284 -31.94 100.23 -1.43
N GLY A 285 -30.69 100.66 -1.28
CA GLY A 285 -30.38 102.07 -1.03
C GLY A 285 -31.03 102.93 -2.12
N GLY A 286 -31.45 104.14 -1.76
CA GLY A 286 -32.13 105.05 -2.69
C GLY A 286 -31.39 105.13 -4.03
N SER A 287 -32.12 104.88 -5.12
CA SER A 287 -31.57 104.90 -6.46
C SER A 287 -31.54 106.34 -6.97
N PHE A 288 -30.39 106.77 -7.49
CA PHE A 288 -30.26 108.01 -8.24
C PHE A 288 -30.29 107.66 -9.72
N SER A 289 -31.38 107.98 -10.40
CA SER A 289 -31.49 107.79 -11.84
C SER A 289 -31.39 109.14 -12.55
N PHE A 290 -30.42 109.22 -13.46
CA PHE A 290 -30.24 110.35 -14.36
C PHE A 290 -30.95 110.00 -15.66
N GLY A 291 -32.03 110.68 -15.96
CA GLY A 291 -32.85 110.45 -17.14
C GLY A 291 -33.03 111.72 -17.96
N LYS A 292 -33.42 111.55 -19.22
CA LYS A 292 -33.89 112.67 -20.06
C LYS A 292 -35.41 112.70 -19.95
N GLY A 293 -35.96 113.81 -19.44
CA GLY A 293 -37.40 114.01 -19.39
C GLY A 293 -38.01 114.13 -20.79
N ASN A 294 -39.33 113.94 -20.93
CA ASN A 294 -40.00 113.96 -22.24
C ASN A 294 -39.83 115.30 -23.01
N ASP A 295 -39.46 116.39 -22.34
CA ASP A 295 -39.16 117.69 -22.96
C ASP A 295 -37.68 117.89 -23.31
N GLY A 296 -36.87 116.84 -23.18
CA GLY A 296 -35.46 116.84 -23.57
C GLY A 296 -34.48 117.44 -22.55
N GLY A 297 -34.96 117.92 -21.40
CA GLY A 297 -34.14 118.34 -20.27
C GLY A 297 -33.57 117.17 -19.46
N LEU A 298 -32.42 117.37 -18.81
CA LEU A 298 -31.84 116.40 -17.88
C LEU A 298 -32.63 116.43 -16.56
N THR A 299 -33.29 115.33 -16.21
CA THR A 299 -34.05 115.20 -14.95
C THR A 299 -33.34 114.23 -14.02
N THR A 300 -33.13 114.65 -12.77
CA THR A 300 -32.65 113.78 -11.70
C THR A 300 -33.85 113.32 -10.88
N THR A 301 -34.04 112.01 -10.77
CA THR A 301 -35.05 111.43 -9.86
C THR A 301 -34.33 110.63 -8.79
N SER A 302 -34.55 111.02 -7.53
CA SER A 302 -34.13 110.23 -6.36
C SER A 302 -35.37 109.57 -5.78
N SER A 303 -35.33 108.25 -5.61
CA SER A 303 -36.39 107.49 -4.94
C SER A 303 -35.81 106.69 -3.78
N GLY A 304 -36.42 106.84 -2.59
CA GLY A 304 -36.02 106.16 -1.37
C GLY A 304 -35.03 106.92 -0.48
N THR A 305 -35.03 106.60 0.81
CA THR A 305 -34.03 107.05 1.79
C THR A 305 -32.74 106.25 1.65
N LEU A 306 -31.58 106.92 1.76
CA LEU A 306 -30.26 106.27 1.77
C LEU A 306 -30.03 105.55 3.10
N SER A 307 -30.74 104.45 3.34
CA SER A 307 -30.58 103.59 4.50
C SER A 307 -30.07 102.23 4.02
N GLY A 308 -28.89 101.84 4.48
CA GLY A 308 -28.30 100.55 4.22
C GLY A 308 -28.09 99.82 5.54
N THR A 309 -28.55 98.57 5.62
CA THR A 309 -28.28 97.72 6.77
C THR A 309 -27.08 96.84 6.45
N ILE A 310 -26.04 96.87 7.29
CA ILE A 310 -24.93 95.92 7.15
C ILE A 310 -25.29 94.66 7.93
N SER A 311 -25.41 93.54 7.23
CA SER A 311 -25.62 92.21 7.80
C SER A 311 -24.32 91.40 7.74
N ASN A 312 -24.22 90.31 8.51
CA ASN A 312 -23.01 89.48 8.60
C ASN A 312 -21.74 90.20 9.08
N LEU A 313 -21.87 91.18 9.98
CA LEU A 313 -20.76 91.96 10.54
C LEU A 313 -19.76 91.13 11.38
N PHE A 314 -20.18 89.99 11.91
CA PHE A 314 -19.30 89.12 12.70
C PHE A 314 -18.76 87.96 11.89
N PRO A 315 -17.47 87.62 12.05
CA PRO A 315 -16.90 86.45 11.42
C PRO A 315 -17.54 85.18 11.94
N ARG A 316 -17.76 84.22 11.05
CA ARG A 316 -18.25 82.88 11.37
C ARG A 316 -17.09 81.90 11.39
N LEU A 317 -17.08 81.06 12.42
CA LEU A 317 -16.12 79.97 12.58
C LEU A 317 -16.82 78.64 12.37
N ALA A 318 -16.35 77.86 11.40
CA ALA A 318 -16.77 76.48 11.17
C ALA A 318 -15.63 75.55 11.59
N SER A 319 -15.82 74.81 12.68
CA SER A 319 -14.90 73.74 13.07
C SER A 319 -15.67 72.44 13.24
N ALA A 320 -15.26 71.42 12.49
CA ALA A 320 -15.87 70.11 12.56
C ALA A 320 -14.77 69.04 12.46
N LYS A 321 -14.92 67.99 13.27
CA LYS A 321 -14.08 66.81 13.21
C LYS A 321 -14.97 65.58 13.24
N SER A 322 -14.82 64.72 12.24
CA SER A 322 -15.52 63.45 12.14
C SER A 322 -14.50 62.33 11.90
N ALA A 323 -14.73 61.19 12.54
CA ALA A 323 -13.93 59.99 12.34
C ALA A 323 -14.87 58.79 12.28
N GLY A 324 -14.77 58.01 11.21
CA GLY A 324 -15.50 56.78 10.99
C GLY A 324 -14.56 55.58 10.98
N TYR A 325 -15.02 54.46 11.55
CA TYR A 325 -14.33 53.17 11.50
C TYR A 325 -15.34 52.10 11.15
N ALA A 326 -15.06 51.31 10.12
CA ALA A 326 -15.88 50.16 9.77
C ALA A 326 -14.99 48.92 9.62
N ARG A 327 -15.45 47.80 10.16
CA ARG A 327 -14.83 46.49 9.99
C ARG A 327 -15.85 45.53 9.40
N VAL A 328 -15.55 44.97 8.25
CA VAL A 328 -16.36 43.95 7.60
C VAL A 328 -15.64 42.62 7.69
N ILE A 329 -16.33 41.59 8.19
CA ILE A 329 -15.82 40.21 8.22
C ILE A 329 -16.82 39.32 7.51
N GLN A 330 -16.37 38.64 6.47
CA GLN A 330 -17.14 37.61 5.80
C GLN A 330 -16.35 36.30 5.80
N SER A 331 -16.98 35.23 6.26
CA SER A 331 -16.35 33.91 6.35
C SER A 331 -17.16 32.87 5.58
N GLY A 332 -16.49 32.11 4.72
CA GLY A 332 -17.05 30.96 4.02
C GLY A 332 -16.33 29.68 4.44
N VAL A 333 -17.07 28.59 4.63
CA VAL A 333 -16.50 27.26 4.86
C VAL A 333 -17.13 26.28 3.88
N ILE A 334 -16.30 25.54 3.16
CA ILE A 334 -16.73 24.54 2.17
C ILE A 334 -15.95 23.25 2.35
N ILE A 335 -16.61 22.10 2.18
CA ILE A 335 -15.98 20.78 2.22
C ILE A 335 -16.12 20.16 0.86
N THR A 336 -15.01 19.76 0.24
CA THR A 336 -15.01 19.15 -1.09
C THR A 336 -14.04 17.97 -1.16
N LYS A 337 -14.18 17.17 -2.21
CA LYS A 337 -13.24 16.09 -2.56
C LYS A 337 -12.03 16.65 -3.30
N ASP A 338 -10.94 15.89 -3.30
CA ASP A 338 -9.77 16.15 -4.13
C ASP A 338 -10.16 16.34 -5.62
N LYS A 339 -9.62 17.39 -6.26
CA LYS A 339 -9.83 17.76 -7.67
C LYS A 339 -11.27 18.12 -8.07
N VAL A 340 -12.18 18.31 -7.10
CA VAL A 340 -13.56 18.71 -7.36
C VAL A 340 -13.75 20.20 -7.09
N THR A 341 -14.05 20.95 -8.14
CA THR A 341 -14.40 22.37 -8.04
C THR A 341 -15.70 22.54 -7.28
N SER A 342 -15.67 23.40 -6.26
CA SER A 342 -16.84 23.71 -5.43
C SER A 342 -17.08 25.21 -5.35
N LYS A 343 -18.36 25.60 -5.23
CA LYS A 343 -18.80 26.99 -5.18
C LYS A 343 -19.67 27.26 -3.97
N LEU A 344 -19.47 28.41 -3.33
CA LEU A 344 -20.27 28.94 -2.23
C LEU A 344 -20.67 30.37 -2.57
N VAL A 345 -21.97 30.58 -2.81
CA VAL A 345 -22.51 31.87 -3.25
C VAL A 345 -23.56 32.36 -2.25
N LYS A 346 -23.41 33.59 -1.77
CA LYS A 346 -24.42 34.34 -1.02
C LYS A 346 -24.66 35.65 -1.74
N LYS A 347 -25.86 35.84 -2.30
CA LYS A 347 -26.25 37.05 -3.05
C LYS A 347 -27.38 37.79 -2.35
N SER A 348 -27.32 39.11 -2.39
CA SER A 348 -28.36 40.04 -1.98
C SER A 348 -28.60 41.01 -3.12
N GLU A 349 -29.86 41.24 -3.49
CA GLU A 349 -30.23 42.14 -4.58
C GLU A 349 -31.05 43.30 -4.01
N LYS A 350 -30.65 44.53 -4.33
CA LYS A 350 -31.44 45.75 -4.05
C LYS A 350 -31.98 46.28 -5.38
N PRO A 351 -33.32 46.25 -5.60
CA PRO A 351 -33.89 46.91 -6.76
C PRO A 351 -33.79 48.43 -6.60
N PHE A 352 -33.56 49.13 -7.70
CA PHE A 352 -33.58 50.59 -7.77
C PHE A 352 -34.18 51.05 -9.09
N ALA A 353 -34.74 52.26 -9.09
CA ALA A 353 -35.38 52.87 -10.26
C ALA A 353 -34.36 53.72 -11.03
N ILE A 354 -34.34 53.58 -12.35
CA ILE A 354 -33.55 54.40 -13.27
C ILE A 354 -34.52 55.15 -14.18
N GLY A 355 -34.34 56.46 -14.32
CA GLY A 355 -35.18 57.34 -15.15
C GLY A 355 -36.15 58.21 -14.35
N SER A 356 -36.91 59.04 -15.04
CA SER A 356 -37.94 59.91 -14.47
C SER A 356 -39.27 59.78 -15.24
N GLY A 357 -40.39 59.94 -14.53
CA GLY A 357 -41.74 59.89 -15.12
C GLY A 357 -42.12 58.52 -15.69
N GLU A 358 -42.65 58.52 -16.91
CA GLU A 358 -43.19 57.32 -17.59
C GLU A 358 -42.10 56.34 -18.07
N PHE A 359 -40.82 56.73 -18.02
CA PHE A 359 -39.67 55.92 -18.43
C PHE A 359 -38.91 55.26 -17.25
N VAL A 360 -39.50 55.22 -16.06
CA VAL A 360 -38.88 54.56 -14.89
C VAL A 360 -38.73 53.06 -15.14
N ARG A 361 -37.49 52.57 -15.15
CA ARG A 361 -37.14 51.15 -15.26
C ARG A 361 -36.56 50.66 -13.94
N SER A 362 -36.93 49.45 -13.53
CA SER A 362 -36.32 48.81 -12.36
C SER A 362 -35.05 48.06 -12.79
N GLU A 363 -33.91 48.42 -12.21
CA GLU A 363 -32.69 47.64 -12.25
C GLU A 363 -32.38 47.04 -10.88
N LYS A 364 -31.44 46.09 -10.84
CA LYS A 364 -31.04 45.41 -9.62
C LYS A 364 -29.54 45.52 -9.42
N ALA A 365 -29.14 46.12 -8.31
CA ALA A 365 -27.75 46.08 -7.85
C ALA A 365 -27.56 44.83 -6.97
N SER A 366 -26.53 44.02 -7.24
CA SER A 366 -26.24 42.81 -6.48
C SER A 366 -24.98 42.95 -5.63
N SER A 367 -25.10 42.64 -4.35
CA SER A 367 -23.98 42.49 -3.41
C SER A 367 -23.92 41.07 -2.88
N GLY A 368 -22.73 40.58 -2.52
CA GLY A 368 -22.60 39.18 -2.13
C GLY A 368 -21.19 38.70 -1.90
N PHE A 369 -21.11 37.42 -1.55
CA PHE A 369 -19.88 36.64 -1.38
C PHE A 369 -19.93 35.45 -2.33
N ASP A 370 -19.02 35.38 -3.28
CA ASP A 370 -18.85 34.28 -4.23
C ASP A 370 -17.46 33.68 -4.06
N LEU A 371 -17.40 32.44 -3.60
CA LEU A 371 -16.17 31.67 -3.44
C LEU A 371 -16.23 30.45 -4.35
N SER A 372 -15.27 30.34 -5.25
CA SER A 372 -14.98 29.18 -6.08
C SER A 372 -13.61 28.62 -5.71
N ILE A 373 -13.53 27.31 -5.51
CA ILE A 373 -12.28 26.68 -5.08
C ILE A 373 -12.12 25.27 -5.65
N THR A 374 -10.91 24.96 -6.11
CA THR A 374 -10.52 23.64 -6.58
C THR A 374 -9.25 23.21 -5.86
N PRO A 375 -9.34 22.32 -4.86
CA PRO A 375 -8.17 21.83 -4.13
C PRO A 375 -7.58 20.58 -4.78
N THR A 376 -6.25 20.47 -4.73
CA THR A 376 -5.51 19.26 -5.14
C THR A 376 -4.55 18.83 -4.03
N ILE A 377 -4.65 17.59 -3.56
CA ILE A 377 -3.78 17.05 -2.51
C ILE A 377 -2.41 16.67 -3.11
N LEU A 378 -1.35 17.23 -2.54
CA LEU A 378 0.04 16.95 -2.86
C LEU A 378 0.70 16.06 -1.78
N PRO A 379 1.87 15.45 -2.05
CA PRO A 379 2.65 14.76 -1.02
C PRO A 379 2.98 15.66 0.19
N GLN A 380 3.23 15.06 1.35
CA GLN A 380 3.56 15.76 2.60
C GLN A 380 2.45 16.68 3.16
N GLU A 381 1.18 16.31 2.96
CA GLU A 381 0.00 17.06 3.48
C GLU A 381 -0.09 18.51 2.98
N LYS A 382 0.51 18.78 1.82
CA LYS A 382 0.36 20.05 1.11
C LYS A 382 -0.87 20.00 0.21
N ILE A 383 -1.53 21.14 0.04
CA ILE A 383 -2.76 21.27 -0.72
C ILE A 383 -2.56 22.45 -1.66
N ASP A 384 -2.61 22.17 -2.95
CA ASP A 384 -2.66 23.20 -3.98
C ASP A 384 -4.09 23.71 -4.10
N LEU A 385 -4.29 25.01 -3.95
CA LEU A 385 -5.59 25.67 -3.91
C LEU A 385 -5.70 26.64 -5.07
N ASN A 386 -6.58 26.34 -6.02
CA ASN A 386 -7.03 27.32 -7.02
C ASN A 386 -8.28 28.02 -6.49
N ILE A 387 -8.18 29.32 -6.19
CA ILE A 387 -9.19 30.11 -5.49
C ILE A 387 -9.64 31.27 -6.37
N GLY A 388 -10.95 31.39 -6.56
CA GLY A 388 -11.61 32.59 -7.07
C GLY A 388 -12.58 33.13 -6.04
N LEU A 389 -12.34 34.31 -5.49
CA LEU A 389 -13.18 34.97 -4.49
C LEU A 389 -13.63 36.34 -5.00
N THR A 390 -14.93 36.61 -4.93
CA THR A 390 -15.52 37.92 -5.19
C THR A 390 -16.39 38.34 -4.00
N VAL A 391 -16.09 39.52 -3.45
CA VAL A 391 -16.88 40.14 -2.38
C VAL A 391 -17.38 41.49 -2.86
N SER A 392 -18.69 41.67 -2.89
CA SER A 392 -19.34 42.90 -3.32
C SER A 392 -20.27 43.48 -2.26
N ALA A 393 -20.34 44.80 -2.19
CA ALA A 393 -21.19 45.57 -1.29
C ALA A 393 -21.87 46.70 -2.04
N ASN A 394 -23.11 47.00 -1.69
CA ASN A 394 -23.88 48.11 -2.27
C ASN A 394 -24.10 49.18 -1.22
N ILE A 395 -23.84 50.44 -1.55
CA ILE A 395 -23.99 51.59 -0.65
C ILE A 395 -24.77 52.70 -1.37
N GLY A 396 -25.66 53.41 -0.67
CA GLY A 396 -26.35 54.58 -1.22
C GLY A 396 -27.68 54.31 -1.94
N ASP A 397 -28.21 55.38 -2.53
CA ASP A 397 -29.41 55.41 -3.39
C ASP A 397 -29.31 56.59 -4.39
N PRO A 398 -29.10 56.35 -5.71
CA PRO A 398 -28.92 55.06 -6.38
C PRO A 398 -27.73 54.27 -5.84
N PRO A 399 -27.78 52.91 -5.83
CA PRO A 399 -26.75 52.09 -5.21
C PRO A 399 -25.43 52.09 -6.00
N GLU A 400 -24.34 52.47 -5.33
CA GLU A 400 -22.96 52.26 -5.78
C GLU A 400 -22.49 50.86 -5.36
N THR A 401 -21.96 50.08 -6.30
CA THR A 401 -21.50 48.71 -6.07
C THR A 401 -19.97 48.65 -6.03
N THR A 402 -19.42 48.35 -4.85
CA THR A 402 -17.98 48.10 -4.68
C THR A 402 -17.73 46.60 -4.77
N SER A 403 -16.78 46.16 -5.60
CA SER A 403 -16.44 44.74 -5.78
C SER A 403 -14.94 44.48 -5.62
N ASN A 404 -14.59 43.55 -4.74
CA ASN A 404 -13.23 43.06 -4.50
C ASN A 404 -13.12 41.64 -5.05
N THR A 405 -12.30 41.43 -6.08
CA THR A 405 -12.11 40.13 -6.73
C THR A 405 -10.66 39.67 -6.64
N ILE A 406 -10.46 38.40 -6.28
CA ILE A 406 -9.15 37.74 -6.20
C ILE A 406 -9.24 36.43 -6.97
N GLN A 407 -8.28 36.18 -7.85
CA GLN A 407 -8.06 34.89 -8.50
C GLN A 407 -6.59 34.51 -8.34
N THR A 408 -6.32 33.36 -7.71
CA THR A 408 -4.95 32.93 -7.47
C THR A 408 -4.85 31.42 -7.26
N ALA A 409 -3.65 30.88 -7.47
CA ALA A 409 -3.30 29.51 -7.14
C ALA A 409 -2.15 29.53 -6.14
N LEU A 410 -2.27 28.80 -5.03
CA LEU A 410 -1.24 28.76 -3.99
C LEU A 410 -1.24 27.42 -3.25
N VAL A 411 -0.06 27.01 -2.78
CA VAL A 411 0.12 25.77 -2.01
C VAL A 411 0.19 26.07 -0.52
N VAL A 412 -0.70 25.48 0.26
CA VAL A 412 -0.70 25.58 1.74
C VAL A 412 -0.61 24.20 2.35
N LYS A 413 0.03 24.10 3.51
CA LYS A 413 -0.01 22.88 4.31
C LYS A 413 -1.36 22.75 5.03
N SER A 414 -1.81 21.51 5.24
CA SER A 414 -3.01 21.22 6.05
C SER A 414 -2.90 21.87 7.44
N LYS A 415 -3.99 22.52 7.88
CA LYS A 415 -4.16 23.26 9.15
C LYS A 415 -3.38 24.58 9.27
N GLU A 416 -2.64 25.00 8.25
CA GLU A 416 -1.99 26.31 8.23
C GLU A 416 -2.86 27.35 7.52
N SER A 417 -2.78 28.60 7.98
CA SER A 417 -3.51 29.71 7.36
C SER A 417 -2.56 30.53 6.49
N ALA A 418 -2.90 30.71 5.22
CA ALA A 418 -2.15 31.54 4.28
C ALA A 418 -2.94 32.81 3.93
N VAL A 419 -2.21 33.89 3.68
CA VAL A 419 -2.77 35.12 3.10
C VAL A 419 -2.80 34.95 1.58
N VAL A 420 -4.00 35.04 1.02
CA VAL A 420 -4.28 34.85 -0.42
C VAL A 420 -3.98 36.14 -1.19
N GLY A 421 -4.28 37.29 -0.58
CA GLY A 421 -4.12 38.61 -1.18
C GLY A 421 -4.77 39.69 -0.34
N GLY A 422 -4.46 40.95 -0.68
CA GLY A 422 -5.01 42.12 -0.02
C GLY A 422 -4.62 43.40 -0.73
N ILE A 423 -5.36 44.48 -0.49
CA ILE A 423 -5.04 45.82 -0.97
C ILE A 423 -5.09 46.81 0.19
N VAL A 424 -4.25 47.83 0.12
CA VAL A 424 -4.29 48.99 1.00
C VAL A 424 -4.44 50.23 0.13
N VAL A 425 -5.59 50.89 0.24
CA VAL A 425 -5.87 52.16 -0.42
C VAL A 425 -5.85 53.26 0.63
N ASN A 426 -5.06 54.29 0.40
CA ASN A 426 -5.02 55.48 1.24
C ASN A 426 -5.19 56.71 0.35
N LYS A 427 -6.32 57.40 0.50
CA LYS A 427 -6.62 58.64 -0.19
C LYS A 427 -6.64 59.76 0.82
N SER A 428 -5.82 60.79 0.60
CA SER A 428 -5.85 62.03 1.39
C SER A 428 -6.06 63.22 0.48
N SER A 429 -6.97 64.11 0.86
CA SER A 429 -7.20 65.40 0.22
C SER A 429 -7.08 66.52 1.25
N THR A 430 -6.48 67.64 0.84
CA THR A 430 -6.49 68.86 1.63
C THR A 430 -6.98 69.98 0.74
N ASP A 431 -8.13 70.55 1.08
CA ASP A 431 -8.67 71.72 0.40
C ASP A 431 -8.39 72.96 1.23
N PHE A 432 -8.03 74.05 0.54
CA PHE A 432 -7.78 75.35 1.14
C PHE A 432 -8.77 76.39 0.61
N ASP A 433 -9.15 77.33 1.47
CA ASP A 433 -9.91 78.55 1.15
C ASP A 433 -11.23 78.30 0.40
N ARG A 434 -11.86 77.14 0.64
CA ARG A 434 -13.22 76.81 0.20
C ARG A 434 -14.25 77.19 1.27
N ASN A 435 -15.47 77.49 0.83
CA ASN A 435 -16.58 77.71 1.75
C ASN A 435 -16.82 76.46 2.63
N PRO A 436 -16.86 76.61 3.96
CA PRO A 436 -17.16 75.50 4.85
C PRO A 436 -18.61 75.01 4.66
N PRO A 437 -18.93 73.75 4.99
CA PRO A 437 -20.30 73.24 4.96
C PRO A 437 -21.23 74.14 5.80
N GLY A 438 -22.31 74.65 5.20
CA GLY A 438 -23.21 75.63 5.83
C GLY A 438 -22.79 77.10 5.72
N GLY A 439 -21.69 77.40 5.03
CA GLY A 439 -21.19 78.76 4.75
C GLY A 439 -21.56 79.31 3.37
N VAL A 440 -22.50 78.69 2.66
CA VAL A 440 -23.04 79.20 1.39
C VAL A 440 -24.13 80.23 1.70
N ASP A 441 -23.71 81.47 1.94
CA ASP A 441 -24.64 82.59 2.02
C ASP A 441 -24.95 83.01 0.57
N ASN A 442 -26.04 82.48 0.01
CA ASN A 442 -26.67 83.06 -1.18
C ASN A 442 -27.30 84.37 -0.73
N VAL A 443 -26.63 85.48 -0.98
CA VAL A 443 -27.19 86.80 -0.75
C VAL A 443 -27.98 87.14 -2.01
N GLU A 444 -29.31 87.05 -1.95
CA GLU A 444 -30.17 87.38 -3.09
C GLU A 444 -30.20 88.89 -3.40
N ASP A 445 -30.01 89.76 -2.39
CA ASP A 445 -30.01 91.23 -2.57
C ASP A 445 -28.98 91.91 -1.64
N GLY A 446 -27.72 91.95 -2.05
CA GLY A 446 -26.70 92.71 -1.33
C GLY A 446 -25.29 92.64 -1.91
N ASN A 447 -24.56 93.75 -1.80
CA ASN A 447 -23.16 93.82 -2.24
C ASN A 447 -22.25 93.42 -1.09
N LYS A 448 -21.34 92.47 -1.33
CA LYS A 448 -20.29 92.10 -0.37
C LYS A 448 -19.28 93.25 -0.26
N LEU A 449 -19.04 93.74 0.95
CA LEU A 449 -18.08 94.84 1.17
C LEU A 449 -16.64 94.35 1.02
N PHE A 450 -16.35 93.17 1.57
CA PHE A 450 -15.12 92.41 1.36
C PHE A 450 -15.39 90.94 1.70
N SER A 451 -14.47 90.08 1.30
CA SER A 451 -14.55 88.64 1.55
C SER A 451 -13.22 88.14 2.09
N PHE A 452 -13.21 87.77 3.37
CA PHE A 452 -12.09 87.06 3.97
C PHE A 452 -12.50 85.63 4.28
N VAL A 453 -12.01 84.70 3.46
CA VAL A 453 -12.22 83.27 3.65
C VAL A 453 -10.86 82.62 3.84
N LYS A 454 -10.68 81.99 5.00
CA LYS A 454 -9.53 81.13 5.24
C LYS A 454 -9.99 79.81 5.79
N SER A 455 -9.81 78.74 5.05
CA SER A 455 -10.25 77.42 5.48
C SER A 455 -9.25 76.34 5.12
N LYS A 456 -9.29 75.26 5.90
CA LYS A 456 -8.53 74.03 5.68
C LYS A 456 -9.45 72.85 5.96
N ALA A 457 -9.77 72.10 4.92
CA ALA A 457 -10.51 70.85 5.02
C ALA A 457 -9.58 69.69 4.68
N TYR A 458 -9.31 68.85 5.68
CA TYR A 458 -8.48 67.66 5.55
C TYR A 458 -9.36 66.41 5.59
N LEU A 459 -9.36 65.65 4.50
CA LEU A 459 -10.05 64.38 4.38
C LEU A 459 -9.02 63.27 4.17
N THR A 460 -9.07 62.20 4.95
CA THR A 460 -8.33 60.97 4.68
C THR A 460 -9.27 59.77 4.78
N ASN A 461 -9.23 58.93 3.75
CA ASN A 461 -9.92 57.65 3.68
C ASN A 461 -8.86 56.56 3.51
N LYS A 462 -8.84 55.62 4.43
CA LYS A 462 -7.98 54.43 4.38
C LYS A 462 -8.88 53.20 4.31
N SER A 463 -8.79 52.44 3.23
CA SER A 463 -9.43 51.13 3.10
C SER A 463 -8.37 50.05 2.96
N GLN A 464 -8.50 48.97 3.71
CA GLN A 464 -7.60 47.83 3.69
C GLN A 464 -8.43 46.56 3.69
N PHE A 465 -8.19 45.64 2.77
CA PHE A 465 -8.74 44.30 2.88
C PHE A 465 -7.66 43.24 2.77
N VAL A 466 -7.87 42.12 3.46
CA VAL A 466 -7.02 40.94 3.42
C VAL A 466 -7.90 39.68 3.38
N VAL A 467 -7.46 38.69 2.62
CA VAL A 467 -8.13 37.39 2.49
C VAL A 467 -7.23 36.30 3.04
N PHE A 468 -7.76 35.52 3.97
CA PHE A 468 -7.11 34.35 4.55
C PHE A 468 -7.77 33.07 4.04
N VAL A 469 -6.96 32.04 3.79
CA VAL A 469 -7.43 30.69 3.49
C VAL A 469 -6.76 29.69 4.42
N THR A 470 -7.54 28.74 4.93
CA THR A 470 -7.06 27.66 5.79
C THR A 470 -7.65 26.34 5.29
N PRO A 471 -6.85 25.48 4.63
CA PRO A 471 -7.29 24.15 4.25
C PRO A 471 -6.99 23.11 5.34
N GLU A 472 -7.87 22.13 5.48
CA GLU A 472 -7.77 21.05 6.47
C GLU A 472 -8.20 19.73 5.82
N ILE A 473 -7.33 18.72 5.85
CA ILE A 473 -7.66 17.37 5.38
C ILE A 473 -8.47 16.66 6.47
N ILE A 474 -9.66 16.18 6.12
CA ILE A 474 -10.55 15.45 7.03
C ILE A 474 -10.89 14.07 6.45
N GLU A 475 -11.03 13.08 7.34
CA GLU A 475 -11.37 11.70 6.96
C GLU A 475 -12.86 11.52 6.66
N SER A 476 -13.72 12.33 7.29
CA SER A 476 -15.16 12.28 7.15
C SER A 476 -15.79 13.65 7.33
N ALA A 477 -16.92 13.89 6.65
CA ALA A 477 -17.69 15.12 6.80
C ALA A 477 -18.23 15.30 8.24
N SER A 478 -18.44 14.20 8.97
CA SER A 478 -18.96 14.25 10.34
C SER A 478 -17.96 14.78 11.35
N SER A 479 -16.68 14.41 11.26
CA SER A 479 -15.63 14.89 12.17
C SER A 479 -15.23 16.34 11.87
N GLY A 480 -15.13 16.70 10.59
CA GLY A 480 -14.74 18.07 10.19
C GLY A 480 -15.79 19.16 10.46
N THR A 481 -17.05 18.79 10.75
CA THR A 481 -18.17 19.73 10.94
C THR A 481 -18.53 19.99 12.41
N GLU A 482 -17.82 19.39 13.38
CA GLU A 482 -18.15 19.55 14.79
C GLU A 482 -18.08 21.01 15.26
N ASP A 483 -17.03 21.73 14.87
CA ASP A 483 -16.88 23.16 15.22
C ASP A 483 -17.95 24.04 14.58
N LEU A 484 -18.39 23.69 13.36
CA LEU A 484 -19.50 24.37 12.71
C LEU A 484 -20.78 24.13 13.50
N LYS A 485 -21.09 22.86 13.83
CA LYS A 485 -22.25 22.49 14.64
C LYS A 485 -22.23 23.18 16.01
N ARG A 486 -21.07 23.30 16.65
CA ARG A 486 -20.90 23.99 17.93
C ARG A 486 -21.23 25.49 17.81
N LYS A 487 -20.72 26.16 16.77
CA LYS A 487 -21.02 27.58 16.50
C LYS A 487 -22.51 27.83 16.23
N PHE A 488 -23.21 26.88 15.60
CA PHE A 488 -24.64 26.99 15.34
C PHE A 488 -25.53 26.56 16.53
N ARG A 489 -25.07 25.68 17.43
CA ARG A 489 -25.83 25.25 18.62
C ARG A 489 -25.93 26.32 19.71
N SER A 490 -25.03 27.31 19.80
CA SER A 490 -24.97 28.27 20.92
C SER A 490 -25.92 29.48 20.81
N ARG A 491 -27.10 29.31 20.22
CA ARG A 491 -28.20 30.31 20.28
C ARG A 491 -29.55 29.65 20.52
N ARG A 492 -29.70 28.98 21.65
CA ARG A 492 -30.97 28.96 22.38
C ARG A 492 -30.77 29.86 23.59
N ARG A 493 -31.23 31.11 23.47
CA ARG A 493 -31.52 31.97 24.62
C ARG A 493 -32.99 31.80 24.92
#